data_AF-A0A6V7TY77-F1
#
_entry.id   AF-A0A6V7TY77-F1
#
_cell.length_a   1.000
_cell.length_b   1.000
_cell.length_c   1.000
_cell.angle_alpha   90.00
_cell.angle_beta   90.00
_cell.angle_gamma   90.00
#
_symmetry.space_group_name_H-M   'P 1'
#
loop_
_entity.id
_entity.type
_entity.pdbx_description
1 polymer ?
#
loop_
_entity_poly.entity_id
_entity_poly.type
_entity_poly.pdbx_seq_one_letter_code
_entity_poly.pdbx_strand_id
1 'polypeptide(L)'
;MDILFKFDFWGCLLLGYPLNIILIILIIFKTPKEMETHSRILIQNCVLDILMLTVQMFIQTFYITDKYGNSAYIITDGILIYFMKEKFDPLFFYYMQITWQFIYNLNTNGLCVQFIYRYLVLNR
;
A
#
# COMPACT_ATOMS: atom_id res chain seq x y z
N MET A 1 -11.23 18.55 8.35
CA MET A 1 -10.06 17.68 8.10
C MET A 1 -10.51 16.24 7.87
N ASP A 2 -11.36 15.69 8.73
CA ASP A 2 -11.86 14.29 8.66
C ASP A 2 -12.56 13.92 7.34
N ILE A 3 -13.29 14.85 6.71
CA ILE A 3 -13.97 14.61 5.43
C ILE A 3 -12.96 14.49 4.28
N LEU A 4 -11.87 15.27 4.31
CA LEU A 4 -10.81 15.23 3.29
C LEU A 4 -10.04 13.89 3.38
N PHE A 5 -9.68 13.48 4.60
CA PHE A 5 -8.98 12.21 4.86
C PHE A 5 -9.82 10.98 4.51
N LYS A 6 -11.13 11.02 4.76
CA LYS A 6 -12.04 9.95 4.32
C LYS A 6 -12.13 9.89 2.79
N PHE A 7 -12.19 11.04 2.11
CA PHE A 7 -12.27 11.08 0.65
C PHE A 7 -11.01 10.51 -0.02
N ASP A 8 -9.81 10.84 0.47
CA ASP A 8 -8.55 10.28 -0.05
C ASP A 8 -8.47 8.76 0.12
N PHE A 9 -8.85 8.23 1.29
CA PHE A 9 -8.78 6.80 1.57
C PHE A 9 -9.72 5.96 0.70
N TRP A 10 -11.00 6.35 0.64
CA TRP A 10 -11.99 5.64 -0.19
C TRP A 10 -11.67 5.79 -1.68
N GLY A 11 -11.14 6.94 -2.10
CA GLY A 11 -10.64 7.14 -3.46
C GLY A 11 -9.48 6.21 -3.81
N CYS A 12 -8.49 6.10 -2.92
CA CYS A 12 -7.36 5.18 -3.09
C CYS A 12 -7.80 3.71 -3.14
N LEU A 13 -8.79 3.31 -2.35
CA LEU A 13 -9.33 1.95 -2.41
C LEU A 13 -10.12 1.69 -3.70
N LEU A 14 -11.08 2.56 -4.02
CA LEU A 14 -11.98 2.38 -5.15
C LEU A 14 -11.28 2.48 -6.50
N LEU A 15 -10.19 3.24 -6.60
CA LEU A 15 -9.40 3.35 -7.83
C LEU A 15 -8.19 2.42 -7.81
N GLY A 16 -7.47 2.35 -6.68
CA GLY A 16 -6.21 1.62 -6.59
C GLY A 16 -6.37 0.11 -6.75
N TYR A 17 -7.42 -0.50 -6.19
CA TYR A 17 -7.68 -1.92 -6.38
C TYR A 17 -7.96 -2.29 -7.85
N PRO A 18 -8.97 -1.72 -8.52
CA PRO A 18 -9.28 -2.11 -9.89
C PRO A 18 -8.15 -1.76 -10.85
N LEU A 19 -7.46 -0.63 -10.68
CA LEU A 19 -6.34 -0.26 -11.54
C LEU A 19 -5.19 -1.25 -11.44
N ASN A 20 -4.81 -1.68 -10.22
CA ASN A 20 -3.75 -2.67 -10.05
C ASN A 20 -4.14 -4.05 -10.62
N ILE A 21 -5.39 -4.47 -10.45
CA ILE A 21 -5.89 -5.73 -11.04
C ILE A 21 -5.90 -5.65 -12.57
N ILE A 22 -6.41 -4.56 -13.14
CA ILE A 22 -6.42 -4.33 -14.59
C ILE A 22 -4.99 -4.34 -15.12
N LEU A 23 -4.06 -3.70 -14.42
CA LEU A 23 -2.66 -3.66 -14.81
C LEU A 23 -2.04 -5.06 -14.82
N ILE A 24 -2.29 -5.88 -13.79
CA ILE A 24 -1.85 -7.30 -13.77
C ILE A 24 -2.41 -8.07 -14.97
N ILE A 25 -3.71 -7.92 -15.26
CA ILE A 25 -4.36 -8.56 -16.41
C ILE A 25 -3.70 -8.12 -17.71
N LEU A 26 -3.50 -6.81 -17.91
CA LEU A 26 -2.84 -6.27 -19.11
C LEU A 26 -1.42 -6.85 -19.27
N ILE A 27 -0.66 -6.95 -18.18
CA ILE A 27 0.69 -7.49 -18.26
C ILE A 27 0.67 -8.96 -18.71
N ILE A 28 -0.20 -9.77 -18.12
CA ILE A 28 -0.29 -11.21 -18.42
C ILE A 28 -0.74 -11.45 -19.86
N PHE A 29 -1.73 -10.71 -20.35
CA PHE A 29 -2.34 -10.99 -21.65
C PHE A 29 -1.72 -10.24 -22.83
N LYS A 30 -1.04 -9.10 -22.61
CA LYS A 30 -0.57 -8.23 -23.70
C LYS A 30 0.93 -7.98 -23.76
N THR A 31 1.72 -8.43 -22.77
CA THR A 31 3.16 -8.08 -22.78
C THR A 31 3.98 -9.05 -23.65
N PRO A 32 4.79 -8.54 -24.60
CA PRO A 32 5.75 -9.37 -25.33
C PRO A 32 6.81 -9.99 -24.41
N LYS A 33 7.30 -11.18 -24.79
CA LYS A 33 8.33 -11.94 -24.04
C LYS A 33 9.63 -11.14 -23.79
N GLU A 34 9.96 -10.19 -24.66
CA GLU A 34 11.16 -9.36 -24.54
C GLU A 34 11.12 -8.43 -23.32
N MET A 35 9.94 -8.13 -22.78
CA MET A 35 9.76 -7.28 -21.60
C MET A 35 9.50 -8.09 -20.33
N GLU A 36 9.69 -9.41 -20.35
CA GLU A 36 9.31 -10.31 -19.25
C GLU A 36 9.90 -9.90 -17.89
N THR A 37 11.16 -9.47 -17.83
CA THR A 37 11.79 -9.02 -16.58
C THR A 37 11.15 -7.73 -16.06
N HIS A 38 10.84 -6.77 -16.94
CA HIS A 38 10.16 -5.55 -16.55
C HIS A 38 8.74 -5.83 -16.05
N SER A 39 8.01 -6.70 -16.75
CA SER A 39 6.67 -7.17 -16.41
C SER A 39 6.59 -7.84 -15.05
N ARG A 40 7.58 -8.69 -14.71
CA ARG A 40 7.64 -9.35 -13.40
C ARG A 40 7.79 -8.34 -12.26
N ILE A 41 8.65 -7.33 -12.43
CA ILE A 41 8.83 -6.27 -11.42
C ILE A 41 7.55 -5.42 -11.32
N LEU A 42 6.87 -5.16 -12.44
CA LEU A 42 5.60 -4.42 -12.44
C LEU A 42 4.49 -5.20 -11.73
N ILE A 43 4.33 -6.50 -12.00
CA ILE A 43 3.38 -7.38 -11.30
C ILE A 43 3.67 -7.40 -9.81
N GLN A 44 4.95 -7.53 -9.41
CA GLN A 44 5.34 -7.53 -8.00
C GLN A 44 4.87 -6.24 -7.29
N ASN A 45 5.07 -5.08 -7.91
CA ASN A 45 4.61 -3.82 -7.35
C ASN A 45 3.07 -3.76 -7.27
N CYS A 46 2.35 -4.18 -8.32
CA CYS A 46 0.88 -4.23 -8.28
C CYS A 46 0.35 -5.14 -7.14
N VAL A 47 1.01 -6.27 -6.91
CA VAL A 47 0.65 -7.19 -5.81
C VAL A 47 0.93 -6.54 -4.45
N LEU A 48 2.06 -5.85 -4.30
CA LEU A 48 2.38 -5.11 -3.08
C LEU A 48 1.41 -3.95 -2.83
N ASP A 49 0.99 -3.24 -3.88
CA ASP A 49 -0.04 -2.19 -3.79
C ASP A 49 -1.38 -2.75 -3.33
N ILE A 50 -1.83 -3.86 -3.90
CA ILE A 50 -3.07 -4.54 -3.47
C ILE A 50 -2.96 -4.99 -2.02
N LEU A 51 -1.84 -5.59 -1.62
CA LEU A 51 -1.60 -6.02 -0.23
C LEU A 51 -1.62 -4.83 0.72
N MET A 52 -0.97 -3.73 0.36
CA MET A 52 -0.93 -2.50 1.15
C MET A 52 -2.34 -1.93 1.33
N LEU A 53 -3.10 -1.79 0.24
CA LEU A 53 -4.50 -1.34 0.28
C LEU A 53 -5.37 -2.26 1.13
N THR A 54 -5.16 -3.58 1.03
CA THR A 54 -5.87 -4.58 1.86
C THR A 54 -5.62 -4.32 3.35
N VAL A 55 -4.34 -4.23 3.76
CA VAL A 55 -3.97 -4.03 5.16
C VAL A 55 -4.47 -2.68 5.66
N GLN A 56 -4.40 -1.64 4.82
CA GLN A 56 -4.87 -0.30 5.17
C GLN A 56 -6.40 -0.23 5.31
N MET A 57 -7.15 -1.08 4.57
CA MET A 57 -8.59 -1.24 4.75
C MET A 57 -8.96 -1.80 6.13
N PHE A 58 -8.18 -2.75 6.61
CA PHE A 58 -8.38 -3.34 7.94
C PHE A 58 -7.91 -2.41 9.05
N ILE A 59 -6.80 -1.70 8.83
CA ILE A 59 -6.17 -0.81 9.80
C ILE A 59 -5.69 0.45 9.12
N GLN A 60 -6.40 1.53 9.40
CA GLN A 60 -6.05 2.89 9.06
C GLN A 60 -5.43 3.56 10.29
N THR A 61 -4.14 3.89 10.21
CA THR A 61 -3.45 4.56 11.30
C THR A 61 -3.25 6.03 10.97
N PHE A 62 -3.81 6.91 11.80
CA PHE A 62 -3.60 8.36 11.72
C PHE A 62 -2.63 8.79 12.81
N TYR A 63 -1.60 9.53 12.42
CA TYR A 63 -0.71 10.20 13.36
C TYR A 63 -1.16 11.65 13.47
N ILE A 64 -1.78 11.99 14.60
CA ILE A 64 -2.20 13.36 14.88
C ILE A 64 -1.21 13.93 15.89
N THR A 65 -0.50 14.97 15.48
CA THR A 65 0.32 15.77 16.39
C THR A 65 -0.57 16.79 17.07
N ASP A 66 -0.39 16.96 18.39
CA ASP A 66 -1.04 18.05 19.12
C ASP A 66 -0.65 19.41 18.51
N LYS A 67 -1.45 20.45 18.73
CA LYS A 67 -1.22 21.84 18.25
C LYS A 67 0.18 22.39 18.58
N TYR A 68 0.83 21.82 19.60
CA TYR A 68 2.15 22.20 20.06
C TYR A 68 3.27 21.24 19.62
N GLY A 69 2.98 20.20 18.84
CA GLY A 69 3.97 19.24 18.32
C GLY A 69 4.56 18.27 19.36
N ASN A 70 4.11 18.33 20.61
CA ASN A 70 4.73 17.62 21.73
C ASN A 70 4.29 16.15 21.88
N SER A 71 3.11 15.80 21.37
CA SER A 71 2.52 14.47 21.50
C SER A 71 1.93 14.01 20.18
N ALA A 72 2.31 12.81 19.75
CA ALA A 72 1.70 12.14 18.60
C ALA A 72 0.67 11.12 19.11
N TYR A 73 -0.60 11.35 18.81
CA TYR A 73 -1.66 10.38 19.04
C TYR A 73 -1.77 9.48 17.82
N ILE A 74 -1.73 8.17 18.07
CA ILE A 74 -1.98 7.15 17.05
C ILE A 74 -3.47 6.82 17.15
N ILE A 75 -4.25 7.29 16.19
CA ILE A 75 -5.64 6.86 16.05
C ILE A 75 -5.65 5.73 15.03
N THR A 76 -5.94 4.52 15.51
CA THR A 76 -6.20 3.39 14.63
C THR A 76 -7.71 3.32 14.39
N ASP A 77 -8.13 3.54 13.15
CA ASP A 77 -9.48 3.36 12.64
C ASP A 77 -9.46 2.23 11.59
N GLY A 78 -10.61 1.73 11.14
CA GLY A 78 -10.67 0.68 10.12
C GLY A 78 -11.75 -0.36 10.37
N ILE A 79 -12.05 -1.14 9.33
CA ILE A 79 -13.16 -2.12 9.37
C ILE A 79 -12.96 -3.12 10.53
N LEU A 80 -11.72 -3.56 10.76
CA LEU A 80 -11.43 -4.55 11.80
C LEU A 80 -11.64 -3.99 13.21
N ILE A 81 -11.32 -2.71 13.41
CA ILE A 81 -11.50 -2.01 14.70
C ILE A 81 -12.97 -1.80 14.98
N TYR A 82 -13.76 -1.44 13.96
CA TYR A 82 -15.21 -1.27 14.12
C TYR A 82 -15.91 -2.56 14.54
N PHE A 83 -15.55 -3.71 13.96
CA PHE A 83 -16.23 -4.97 14.24
C PHE A 83 -15.61 -5.81 15.37
N MET A 84 -14.32 -5.66 15.66
CA MET A 84 -13.58 -6.62 16.48
C MET A 84 -12.61 -6.02 17.50
N LYS A 85 -12.71 -4.72 17.82
CA LYS A 85 -11.86 -4.07 18.84
C LYS A 85 -11.90 -4.76 20.21
N GLU A 86 -13.04 -5.34 20.60
CA GLU A 86 -13.17 -6.09 21.86
C GLU A 86 -12.61 -7.52 21.81
N LYS A 87 -12.38 -8.07 20.61
CA LYS A 87 -11.94 -9.46 20.42
C LYS A 87 -10.43 -9.61 20.22
N PHE A 88 -9.74 -8.55 19.80
CA PHE A 88 -8.32 -8.59 19.51
C PHE A 88 -7.51 -7.84 20.56
N ASP A 89 -6.40 -8.45 20.97
CA ASP A 89 -5.39 -7.85 21.83
C ASP A 89 -4.81 -6.59 21.16
N PRO A 90 -4.58 -5.48 21.90
CA PRO A 90 -3.81 -4.34 21.41
C PRO A 90 -2.51 -4.70 20.66
N LEU A 91 -1.86 -5.80 21.05
CA LEU A 91 -0.66 -6.31 20.39
C LEU A 91 -0.89 -6.72 18.92
N PHE A 92 -2.10 -7.19 18.58
CA PHE A 92 -2.47 -7.55 17.21
C PHE A 92 -2.45 -6.33 16.28
N PHE A 93 -3.01 -5.20 16.73
CA PHE A 93 -3.02 -3.97 15.95
C PHE A 93 -1.61 -3.44 15.70
N TYR A 94 -0.72 -3.56 16.70
CA TYR A 94 0.68 -3.23 16.57
C TYR A 94 1.41 -4.07 15.50
N TYR A 95 1.22 -5.39 15.48
CA TYR A 95 1.84 -6.25 14.46
C TYR A 95 1.35 -5.96 13.04
N MET A 96 0.06 -5.66 12.89
CA MET A 96 -0.48 -5.29 11.61
C MET A 96 0.05 -3.94 11.11
N GLN A 97 0.29 -2.98 12.00
CA GLN A 97 0.95 -1.72 11.67
C GLN A 97 2.40 -1.94 11.22
N ILE A 98 3.15 -2.81 11.90
CA ILE A 98 4.51 -3.22 11.45
C ILE A 98 4.44 -3.86 10.06
N THR A 99 3.45 -4.72 9.83
CA THR A 99 3.26 -5.41 8.54
C THR A 99 2.99 -4.40 7.43
N TRP A 100 2.12 -3.42 7.68
CA TRP A 100 1.87 -2.32 6.73
C TRP A 100 3.16 -1.55 6.41
N GLN A 101 3.94 -1.18 7.42
CA GLN A 101 5.21 -0.46 7.23
C GLN A 101 6.23 -1.29 6.44
N PHE A 102 6.27 -2.60 6.69
CA PHE A 102 7.13 -3.52 5.95
C PHE A 102 6.75 -3.61 4.47
N ILE A 103 5.45 -3.76 4.17
CA ILE A 103 4.93 -3.78 2.79
C ILE A 103 5.22 -2.45 2.09
N TYR A 104 5.00 -1.32 2.77
CA TYR A 104 5.30 0.01 2.25
C TYR A 104 6.77 0.14 1.83
N ASN A 105 7.71 -0.26 2.69
CA ASN A 105 9.15 -0.23 2.38
C ASN A 105 9.52 -1.15 1.20
N LEU A 106 8.93 -2.35 1.13
CA LEU A 106 9.13 -3.23 -0.02
C LEU A 106 8.64 -2.60 -1.33
N ASN A 107 7.50 -1.91 -1.29
CA ASN A 107 6.94 -1.24 -2.45
C ASN A 107 7.84 -0.07 -2.92
N THR A 108 8.32 0.77 -2.00
CA THR A 108 9.27 1.85 -2.33
C THR A 108 10.55 1.30 -2.94
N ASN A 109 11.11 0.23 -2.36
CA ASN A 109 12.29 -0.44 -2.92
C ASN A 109 12.01 -1.04 -4.32
N GLY A 110 10.82 -1.60 -4.54
CA GLY A 110 10.38 -2.10 -5.83
C GLY A 110 10.37 -1.01 -6.91
N LEU A 111 9.93 0.20 -6.59
CA LEU A 111 10.02 1.35 -7.49
C LEU A 111 11.47 1.72 -7.82
N CYS A 112 12.36 1.74 -6.81
CA CYS A 112 13.79 1.98 -7.04
C CYS A 112 14.41 0.95 -7.99
N VAL A 113 14.06 -0.34 -7.84
CA VAL A 113 14.52 -1.41 -8.73
C VAL A 113 14.05 -1.18 -10.17
N GLN A 114 12.80 -0.72 -10.39
CA GLN A 114 12.32 -0.38 -11.74
C GLN A 114 13.12 0.76 -12.38
N PHE A 115 13.44 1.80 -11.61
CA PHE A 115 14.25 2.92 -12.08
C PHE A 115 15.66 2.48 -12.45
N ILE A 116 16.31 1.71 -11.58
CA ILE A 116 17.66 1.17 -11.83
C ILE A 116 17.65 0.28 -13.08
N TYR A 117 16.66 -0.62 -13.21
CA TYR A 117 16.52 -1.48 -14.37
C TYR A 117 16.40 -0.68 -15.67
N ARG A 118 15.54 0.34 -15.71
CA ARG A 118 15.38 1.20 -16.89
C ARG A 118 16.65 1.97 -17.22
N TYR A 119 17.33 2.50 -16.20
CA TYR A 119 18.61 3.20 -16.39
C TYR A 119 19.67 2.29 -17.01
N LEU A 120 19.78 1.04 -16.54
CA LEU A 120 20.75 0.08 -17.06
C LEU A 120 20.43 -0.36 -18.50
N VAL A 121 19.15 -0.52 -18.84
CA VAL A 121 18.76 -0.88 -20.21
C VAL A 121 19.01 0.24 -21.22
N LEU A 122 18.83 1.50 -20.82
CA LEU A 122 19.01 2.67 -21.71
C LEU A 122 20.46 3.10 -21.90
N ASN A 123 21.35 2.81 -20.93
CA ASN A 123 22.77 3.20 -20.97
C ASN A 123 23.71 2.05 -21.35
N ARG A 124 23.16 0.97 -21.92
CA ARG A 124 23.92 -0.16 -22.46
C ARG A 124 23.87 -0.13 -23.98
#